data_AF-A0A0G0NAW6-F1
#
_entry.id   AF-A0A0G0NAW6-F1
#
_cell.length_a   1.000
_cell.length_b   1.000
_cell.length_c   1.000
_cell.angle_alpha   90.00
_cell.angle_beta   90.00
_cell.angle_gamma   90.00
#
_symmetry.space_group_name_H-M   'P 1'
#
loop_
_entity.id
_entity.type
_entity.pdbx_description
1 polymer ?
#
loop_
_entity_poly.entity_id
_entity_poly.type
_entity_poly.pdbx_seq_one_letter_code
_entity_poly.pdbx_strand_id
1 'polypeptide(L)'
;FGADALRLALVMGVAPASDIAISDEKVLGGRNFANKVWNISRFINMKLDEAGIKSYGDLPSFKKNIKGLNISDKKIINKLVVTTKAVTDNIEKYKFGLAAEKLYAFIWHDFADSYIESTKERLSSGDNTPLSVLRYILFTSLKLLHPFMPFVTEAIWQEMKHQRMYPKKMLIESKWPGTGN
;
A
#
# COMPACT_ATOMS: atom_id res chain seq x y z
N PHE A 1 5.85 5.40 -20.73
CA PHE A 1 6.11 5.49 -19.28
C PHE A 1 5.24 6.60 -18.68
N GLY A 2 5.04 6.64 -17.36
CA GLY A 2 4.20 7.67 -16.70
C GLY A 2 5.00 8.48 -15.68
N ALA A 3 4.46 9.62 -15.22
CA ALA A 3 5.16 10.52 -14.30
C ALA A 3 5.64 9.81 -13.01
N ASP A 4 4.82 8.95 -12.41
CA ASP A 4 5.20 8.21 -11.21
C ASP A 4 6.33 7.19 -11.43
N ALA A 5 6.39 6.59 -12.62
CA ALA A 5 7.47 5.68 -12.96
C ALA A 5 8.82 6.41 -13.01
N LEU A 6 8.82 7.62 -13.58
CA LEU A 6 10.00 8.48 -13.62
C LEU A 6 10.39 8.99 -12.22
N ARG A 7 9.40 9.42 -11.41
CA ARG A 7 9.65 9.87 -10.03
C ARG A 7 10.32 8.78 -9.19
N LEU A 8 9.82 7.54 -9.27
CA LEU A 8 10.45 6.42 -8.57
C LEU A 8 11.85 6.13 -9.09
N ALA A 9 12.07 6.14 -10.41
CA ALA A 9 13.39 5.91 -10.99
C ALA A 9 14.43 6.95 -10.55
N LEU A 10 14.00 8.19 -10.29
CA LEU A 10 14.86 9.26 -9.78
C LEU A 10 15.14 9.17 -8.28
N VAL A 11 14.28 8.51 -7.51
CA VAL A 11 14.41 8.42 -6.05
C VAL A 11 15.08 7.10 -5.62
N MET A 12 14.71 5.98 -6.24
CA MET A 12 15.22 4.65 -5.89
C MET A 12 16.65 4.43 -6.39
N GLY A 13 17.48 3.77 -5.58
CA GLY A 13 18.87 3.48 -5.92
C GLY A 13 19.76 4.73 -5.99
N VAL A 14 19.34 5.82 -5.35
CA VAL A 14 20.16 7.04 -5.15
C VAL A 14 20.62 7.06 -3.70
N ALA A 15 21.93 6.86 -3.50
CA ALA A 15 22.53 7.07 -2.19
C ALA A 15 22.61 8.58 -1.89
N PRO A 16 22.54 8.99 -0.62
CA PRO A 16 22.77 10.39 -0.28
C PRO A 16 24.12 10.86 -0.83
N ALA A 17 24.11 11.98 -1.55
CA ALA A 17 25.30 12.60 -2.18
C ALA A 17 25.98 11.79 -3.32
N SER A 18 25.29 10.84 -3.96
CA SER A 18 25.78 10.15 -5.16
C SER A 18 25.14 10.68 -6.45
N ASP A 19 25.84 10.53 -7.58
CA ASP A 19 25.29 10.82 -8.91
C ASP A 19 24.06 9.93 -9.24
N ILE A 20 23.07 10.52 -9.90
CA ILE A 20 21.86 9.82 -10.33
C ILE A 20 22.11 9.18 -11.69
N ALA A 21 22.42 7.89 -11.71
CA ALA A 21 22.40 7.10 -12.93
C ALA A 21 20.95 6.69 -13.26
N ILE A 22 20.27 7.49 -14.08
CA ILE A 22 18.95 7.13 -14.63
C ILE A 22 19.12 6.23 -15.86
N SER A 23 18.29 5.20 -15.97
CA SER A 23 18.23 4.33 -17.14
C SER A 23 16.77 4.01 -17.47
N ASP A 24 16.51 3.67 -18.73
CA ASP A 24 15.17 3.21 -19.16
C ASP A 24 14.72 1.97 -18.37
N GLU A 25 15.66 1.12 -17.95
CA GLU A 25 15.38 -0.04 -17.11
C GLU A 25 14.84 0.36 -15.73
N LYS A 26 15.40 1.40 -15.09
CA LYS A 26 14.87 1.94 -13.83
C LYS A 26 13.46 2.50 -14.00
N VAL A 27 13.20 3.24 -15.08
CA VAL A 27 11.87 3.78 -15.39
C VAL A 27 10.88 2.65 -15.67
N LEU A 28 11.31 1.59 -16.35
CA LEU A 28 10.52 0.37 -16.54
C LEU A 28 10.20 -0.32 -15.21
N GLY A 29 11.15 -0.41 -14.30
CA GLY A 29 10.94 -0.90 -12.93
C GLY A 29 9.86 -0.09 -12.19
N GLY A 30 9.94 1.24 -12.23
CA GLY A 30 8.92 2.13 -11.66
C GLY A 30 7.54 1.92 -12.28
N ARG A 31 7.46 1.71 -13.60
CA ARG A 31 6.19 1.39 -14.30
C ARG A 31 5.63 0.04 -13.84
N ASN A 32 6.47 -0.98 -13.73
CA ASN A 32 6.04 -2.32 -13.30
C ASN A 32 5.52 -2.29 -11.87
N PHE A 33 6.16 -1.52 -11.00
CA PHE A 33 5.68 -1.32 -9.64
C PHE A 33 4.34 -0.59 -9.59
N ALA A 34 4.16 0.46 -10.38
CA ALA A 34 2.88 1.15 -10.50
C ALA A 34 1.75 0.18 -10.89
N ASN A 35 2.01 -0.66 -11.90
CA ASN A 35 1.06 -1.69 -12.33
C ASN A 35 0.80 -2.71 -11.22
N LYS A 36 1.81 -3.12 -10.45
CA LYS A 36 1.64 -4.04 -9.31
C LYS A 36 0.71 -3.43 -8.25
N VAL A 37 0.90 -2.15 -7.88
CA VAL A 37 0.03 -1.45 -6.91
C VAL A 37 -1.42 -1.36 -7.43
N TRP A 38 -1.60 -1.06 -8.71
CA TRP A 38 -2.92 -1.04 -9.36
C TRP A 38 -3.60 -2.42 -9.38
N ASN A 39 -2.84 -3.48 -9.68
CA ASN A 39 -3.38 -4.83 -9.68
C ASN A 39 -3.79 -5.30 -8.28
N ILE A 40 -3.02 -4.92 -7.25
CA ILE A 40 -3.37 -5.17 -5.85
C ILE A 40 -4.70 -4.49 -5.50
N SER A 41 -4.87 -3.20 -5.84
CA SER A 41 -6.11 -2.48 -5.53
C SER A 41 -7.32 -3.08 -6.23
N ARG A 42 -7.17 -3.45 -7.51
CA ARG A 42 -8.22 -4.14 -8.27
C ARG A 42 -8.61 -5.48 -7.66
N PHE A 43 -7.64 -6.30 -7.29
CA PHE A 43 -7.91 -7.57 -6.61
C PHE A 43 -8.71 -7.36 -5.32
N ILE A 44 -8.27 -6.41 -4.48
CA ILE A 44 -8.95 -6.12 -3.21
C ILE A 44 -10.36 -5.59 -3.44
N ASN A 45 -10.54 -4.66 -4.39
CA ASN A 45 -11.86 -4.11 -4.70
C ASN A 45 -12.82 -5.19 -5.22
N MET A 46 -12.36 -6.05 -6.13
CA MET A 46 -13.13 -7.18 -6.64
C MET A 46 -13.57 -8.13 -5.53
N LYS A 47 -12.67 -8.43 -4.57
CA LYS A 47 -13.02 -9.30 -3.43
C LYS A 47 -13.98 -8.65 -2.43
N LEU A 48 -13.93 -7.32 -2.28
CA LEU A 48 -14.94 -6.58 -1.50
C LEU A 48 -16.31 -6.66 -2.19
N ASP A 49 -16.35 -6.46 -3.51
CA ASP A 49 -17.59 -6.53 -4.30
C ASP A 49 -18.21 -7.95 -4.28
N GLU A 50 -17.40 -9.00 -4.46
CA GLU A 50 -17.83 -10.41 -4.36
C GLU A 50 -18.43 -10.75 -2.98
N ALA A 51 -17.90 -10.15 -1.91
CA ALA A 51 -18.40 -10.29 -0.55
C ALA A 51 -19.61 -9.39 -0.23
N GLY A 52 -20.11 -8.62 -1.20
CA GLY A 52 -21.24 -7.70 -1.02
C GLY A 52 -20.91 -6.43 -0.24
N ILE A 53 -19.63 -6.11 -0.04
CA ILE A 53 -19.15 -4.95 0.72
C ILE A 53 -19.05 -3.75 -0.22
N LYS A 54 -20.11 -2.93 -0.27
CA LYS A 54 -20.20 -1.79 -1.20
C LYS A 54 -19.77 -0.47 -0.57
N SER A 55 -19.75 -0.41 0.76
CA SER A 55 -19.46 0.79 1.53
C SER A 55 -18.47 0.52 2.66
N TYR A 56 -17.79 1.57 3.09
CA TYR A 56 -16.89 1.53 4.24
C TYR A 56 -17.51 0.87 5.48
N GLY A 57 -18.81 1.14 5.73
CA GLY A 57 -19.55 0.64 6.89
C GLY A 57 -19.94 -0.84 6.83
N ASP A 58 -19.96 -1.44 5.64
CA ASP A 58 -20.39 -2.83 5.43
C ASP A 58 -19.35 -3.84 5.95
N LEU A 59 -18.13 -3.37 6.18
CA LEU A 59 -17.04 -4.16 6.73
C LEU A 59 -16.45 -3.44 7.94
N PRO A 60 -16.28 -4.13 9.10
CA PRO A 60 -15.63 -3.54 10.25
C PRO A 60 -14.28 -2.92 9.87
N SER A 61 -14.04 -1.71 10.36
CA SER A 61 -12.71 -1.12 10.23
C SER A 61 -11.70 -1.97 10.96
N PHE A 62 -10.50 -2.09 10.40
CA PHE A 62 -9.41 -2.76 11.08
C PHE A 62 -9.20 -2.15 12.47
N LYS A 63 -9.23 -3.00 13.49
CA LYS A 63 -8.83 -2.70 14.86
C LYS A 63 -7.82 -3.77 15.28
N LYS A 64 -6.80 -3.42 16.06
CA LYS A 64 -5.79 -4.37 16.57
C LYS A 64 -6.41 -5.60 17.25
N ASN A 65 -7.63 -5.45 17.76
CA ASN A 65 -8.35 -6.41 18.58
C ASN A 65 -9.43 -7.17 17.80
N ILE A 66 -9.41 -7.14 16.46
CA ILE A 66 -10.38 -7.90 15.66
C ILE A 66 -10.29 -9.38 16.05
N LYS A 67 -11.45 -9.96 16.41
CA LYS A 67 -11.57 -11.39 16.65
C LYS A 67 -11.44 -12.13 15.32
N GLY A 68 -10.79 -13.29 15.31
CA GLY A 68 -10.63 -14.12 14.12
C GLY A 68 -9.38 -13.83 13.27
N LEU A 69 -8.51 -12.89 13.68
CA LEU A 69 -7.22 -12.70 13.00
C LEU A 69 -6.35 -13.94 13.15
N ASN A 70 -5.91 -14.49 12.03
CA ASN A 70 -4.97 -15.59 12.02
C ASN A 70 -3.53 -15.10 12.25
N ILE A 71 -2.57 -16.03 12.23
CA ILE A 71 -1.14 -15.72 12.44
C ILE A 71 -0.59 -14.86 11.30
N SER A 72 -0.97 -15.12 10.04
CA SER A 72 -0.46 -14.35 8.89
C SER A 72 -0.97 -12.91 8.90
N ASP A 73 -2.23 -12.68 9.28
CA ASP A 73 -2.84 -11.37 9.47
C ASP A 73 -2.02 -10.54 10.48
N LYS A 74 -1.81 -11.10 11.68
CA LYS A 74 -1.03 -10.43 12.74
C LYS A 74 0.41 -10.12 12.28
N LYS A 75 1.04 -11.05 11.55
CA LYS A 75 2.40 -10.89 11.05
C LYS A 75 2.50 -9.75 10.04
N ILE A 76 1.59 -9.68 9.07
CA ILE A 76 1.63 -8.61 8.05
C ILE A 76 1.31 -7.24 8.67
N ILE A 77 0.41 -7.18 9.65
CA ILE A 77 0.10 -5.95 10.38
C ILE A 77 1.35 -5.45 11.12
N ASN A 78 2.06 -6.33 11.81
CA ASN A 78 3.30 -5.97 12.50
C ASN A 78 4.37 -5.51 11.49
N LYS A 79 4.50 -6.19 10.34
CA LYS A 79 5.41 -5.74 9.26
C LYS A 79 5.03 -4.35 8.75
N LEU A 80 3.75 -4.07 8.53
CA LEU A 80 3.28 -2.73 8.11
C LEU A 80 3.66 -1.66 9.12
N VAL A 81 3.50 -1.92 10.43
CA VAL A 81 3.87 -0.98 11.49
C VAL A 81 5.38 -0.70 11.47
N VAL A 82 6.20 -1.74 11.37
CA VAL A 82 7.67 -1.61 11.29
C VAL A 82 8.09 -0.85 10.03
N THR A 83 7.49 -1.17 8.88
CA THR A 83 7.74 -0.45 7.62
C THR A 83 7.31 1.01 7.71
N THR A 84 6.13 1.30 8.27
CA THR A 84 5.64 2.67 8.46
C THR A 84 6.62 3.50 9.27
N LYS A 85 7.12 2.95 10.39
CA LYS A 85 8.14 3.63 11.21
C LYS A 85 9.42 3.88 10.41
N ALA A 86 9.96 2.84 9.76
CA ALA A 86 11.20 2.96 9.00
C ALA A 86 11.10 3.97 7.83
N VAL A 87 9.98 3.98 7.11
CA VAL A 87 9.72 4.94 6.02
C VAL A 87 9.62 6.36 6.58
N THR A 88 8.91 6.54 7.69
CA THR A 88 8.78 7.85 8.36
C THR A 88 10.15 8.36 8.80
N ASP A 89 10.91 7.56 9.54
CA ASP A 89 12.26 7.91 10.01
C ASP A 89 13.20 8.27 8.84
N ASN A 90 13.10 7.55 7.71
CA ASN A 90 13.92 7.83 6.53
C ASN A 90 13.51 9.13 5.85
N ILE A 91 12.21 9.41 5.72
CA ILE A 91 11.72 10.68 5.16
C ILE A 91 12.15 11.86 6.02
N GLU A 92 12.02 11.77 7.34
CA GLU A 92 12.43 12.83 8.28
C GLU A 92 13.94 13.11 8.22
N LYS A 93 14.73 12.09 7.90
CA LYS A 93 16.19 12.20 7.70
C LYS A 93 16.60 12.50 6.26
N TYR A 94 15.65 12.87 5.40
CA TYR A 94 15.87 13.16 3.97
C TYR A 94 16.48 11.99 3.16
N LYS A 95 16.30 10.75 3.64
CA LYS A 95 16.76 9.51 2.99
C LYS A 95 15.66 8.90 2.11
N PHE A 96 15.20 9.66 1.12
CA PHE A 96 14.05 9.30 0.28
C PHE A 96 14.24 7.98 -0.49
N GLY A 97 15.44 7.69 -1.00
CA GLY A 97 15.73 6.43 -1.69
C GLY A 97 15.51 5.22 -0.80
N LEU A 98 16.06 5.23 0.41
CA LEU A 98 15.87 4.15 1.39
C LEU A 98 14.40 4.03 1.83
N ALA A 99 13.68 5.14 1.95
CA ALA A 99 12.24 5.12 2.23
C ALA A 99 11.46 4.42 1.11
N ALA A 100 11.70 4.80 -0.14
CA ALA A 100 11.06 4.22 -1.31
C ALA A 100 11.38 2.72 -1.46
N GLU A 101 12.64 2.32 -1.31
CA GLU A 101 13.09 0.92 -1.38
C GLU A 101 12.46 0.06 -0.29
N LYS A 102 12.41 0.56 0.95
CA LYS A 102 11.79 -0.17 2.07
C LYS A 102 10.30 -0.39 1.83
N LEU A 103 9.60 0.64 1.34
CA LEU A 103 8.18 0.55 1.02
C LEU A 103 7.91 -0.35 -0.18
N TYR A 104 8.74 -0.26 -1.22
CA TYR A 104 8.71 -1.15 -2.38
C TYR A 104 8.81 -2.62 -1.95
N ALA A 105 9.82 -2.96 -1.14
CA ALA A 105 10.03 -4.33 -0.70
C ALA A 105 8.84 -4.88 0.11
N PHE A 106 8.25 -4.05 0.98
CA PHE A 106 7.05 -4.43 1.72
C PHE A 106 5.85 -4.67 0.80
N ILE A 107 5.54 -3.74 -0.10
CA ILE A 107 4.37 -3.86 -0.99
C ILE A 107 4.53 -5.07 -1.93
N TRP A 108 5.72 -5.26 -2.49
CA TRP A 108 5.96 -6.32 -3.46
C TRP A 108 6.01 -7.69 -2.79
N HIS A 109 6.92 -7.89 -1.84
CA HIS A 109 7.25 -9.22 -1.35
C HIS A 109 6.41 -9.63 -0.14
N ASP A 110 6.25 -8.74 0.84
CA ASP A 110 5.51 -9.08 2.05
C ASP A 110 4.00 -9.04 1.82
N PHE A 111 3.53 -8.01 1.13
CA PHE A 111 2.10 -7.81 0.92
C PHE A 111 1.58 -8.60 -0.27
N ALA A 112 2.11 -8.36 -1.47
CA ALA A 112 1.55 -8.98 -2.66
C ALA A 112 1.93 -10.46 -2.81
N ASP A 113 3.22 -10.78 -2.82
CA ASP A 113 3.67 -12.15 -3.11
C ASP A 113 3.41 -13.11 -1.94
N SER A 114 3.33 -12.61 -0.70
CA SER A 114 3.13 -13.44 0.49
C SER A 114 1.73 -13.32 1.08
N TYR A 115 1.35 -12.14 1.59
CA TYR A 115 0.11 -12.03 2.36
C TYR A 115 -1.14 -12.20 1.50
N ILE A 116 -1.25 -11.51 0.36
CA ILE A 116 -2.40 -11.63 -0.55
C ILE A 116 -2.58 -13.09 -0.97
N GLU A 117 -1.51 -13.77 -1.38
CA GLU A 117 -1.55 -15.19 -1.74
C GLU A 117 -2.07 -16.05 -0.58
N SER A 118 -1.59 -15.82 0.65
CA SER A 118 -2.06 -16.56 1.83
C SER A 118 -3.53 -16.35 2.19
N THR A 119 -4.17 -15.29 1.67
CA THR A 119 -5.60 -15.02 1.93
C THR A 119 -6.53 -15.67 0.92
N LYS A 120 -6.05 -16.08 -0.26
CA LYS A 120 -6.90 -16.54 -1.38
C LYS A 120 -7.76 -17.76 -1.03
N GLU A 121 -7.17 -18.74 -0.34
CA GLU A 121 -7.89 -19.94 0.09
C GLU A 121 -8.99 -19.59 1.10
N ARG A 122 -8.65 -18.81 2.13
CA ARG A 122 -9.61 -18.35 3.16
C ARG A 122 -10.78 -17.58 2.56
N LEU A 123 -10.50 -16.65 1.64
CA LEU A 123 -11.53 -15.88 0.94
C LEU A 123 -12.43 -16.78 0.11
N SER A 124 -11.85 -17.77 -0.58
CA SER A 124 -12.62 -18.75 -1.37
C SER A 124 -13.50 -19.66 -0.51
N SER A 125 -13.09 -19.91 0.74
CA SER A 125 -13.88 -20.66 1.73
C SER A 125 -14.94 -19.81 2.46
N GLY A 126 -15.12 -18.53 2.08
CA GLY A 126 -16.12 -17.63 2.65
C GLY A 126 -15.69 -16.88 3.91
N ASP A 127 -14.42 -17.00 4.34
CA ASP A 127 -13.88 -16.19 5.44
C ASP A 127 -13.51 -14.78 4.94
N ASN A 128 -14.36 -13.79 5.26
CA ASN A 128 -14.16 -12.39 4.91
C ASN A 128 -13.27 -11.60 5.89
N THR A 129 -12.79 -12.23 6.96
CA THR A 129 -11.90 -11.57 7.95
C THR A 129 -10.67 -10.90 7.30
N PRO A 130 -9.97 -11.53 6.32
CA PRO A 130 -8.82 -10.93 5.65
C PRO A 130 -9.13 -9.63 4.92
N LEU A 131 -10.36 -9.43 4.42
CA LEU A 131 -10.73 -8.23 3.65
C LEU A 131 -10.53 -6.95 4.47
N SER A 132 -10.77 -7.02 5.79
CA SER A 132 -10.56 -5.87 6.68
C SER A 132 -9.09 -5.48 6.76
N VAL A 133 -8.22 -6.49 6.78
CA VAL A 133 -6.77 -6.34 6.89
C VAL A 133 -6.17 -5.91 5.55
N LEU A 134 -6.57 -6.54 4.44
CA LEU A 134 -6.19 -6.16 3.07
C LEU A 134 -6.53 -4.69 2.79
N ARG A 135 -7.78 -4.28 3.08
CA ARG A 135 -8.24 -2.90 2.92
C ARG A 135 -7.40 -1.92 3.74
N TYR A 136 -7.10 -2.27 4.99
CA TYR A 136 -6.28 -1.45 5.88
C TYR A 136 -4.84 -1.29 5.38
N ILE A 137 -4.20 -2.39 4.97
CA ILE A 137 -2.82 -2.37 4.46
C ILE A 137 -2.74 -1.57 3.16
N LEU A 138 -3.68 -1.76 2.23
CA LEU A 138 -3.71 -1.04 0.97
C LEU A 138 -3.78 0.47 1.22
N PHE A 139 -4.79 0.94 1.96
CA PHE A 139 -4.95 2.38 2.19
C PHE A 139 -3.80 3.00 2.99
N THR A 140 -3.19 2.25 3.90
CA THR A 140 -1.97 2.72 4.59
C THR A 140 -0.79 2.81 3.63
N SER A 141 -0.60 1.81 2.77
CA SER A 141 0.47 1.79 1.77
C SER A 141 0.31 2.91 0.75
N LEU A 142 -0.91 3.22 0.29
CA LEU A 142 -1.17 4.35 -0.61
C LEU A 142 -0.75 5.68 0.00
N LYS A 143 -1.03 5.91 1.28
CA LYS A 143 -0.59 7.12 1.99
C LYS A 143 0.92 7.23 2.09
N LEU A 144 1.61 6.13 2.43
CA LEU A 144 3.08 6.10 2.50
C LEU A 144 3.71 6.30 1.12
N LEU A 145 3.06 5.82 0.07
CA LEU A 145 3.57 5.84 -1.30
C LEU A 145 3.30 7.18 -2.01
N HIS A 146 2.30 7.95 -1.56
CA HIS A 146 1.86 9.18 -2.22
C HIS A 146 2.98 10.22 -2.46
N PRO A 147 3.95 10.45 -1.55
CA PRO A 147 5.08 11.35 -1.83
C PRO A 147 5.91 10.92 -3.05
N PHE A 148 5.96 9.62 -3.33
CA PHE A 148 6.75 9.05 -4.43
C PHE A 148 5.90 8.91 -5.71
N MET A 149 4.63 8.50 -5.58
CA MET A 149 3.73 8.20 -6.69
C MET A 149 2.36 8.90 -6.57
N PRO A 150 2.30 10.24 -6.65
CA PRO A 150 1.08 10.98 -6.37
C PRO A 150 -0.09 10.65 -7.31
N PHE A 151 0.17 10.33 -8.59
CA PHE A 151 -0.91 10.18 -9.57
C PHE A 151 -1.63 8.83 -9.47
N VAL A 152 -0.86 7.73 -9.43
CA VAL A 152 -1.39 6.36 -9.33
C VAL A 152 -2.06 6.16 -7.98
N THR A 153 -1.45 6.65 -6.90
CA THR A 153 -2.03 6.50 -5.56
C THR A 153 -3.33 7.30 -5.41
N GLU A 154 -3.41 8.52 -5.96
CA GLU A 154 -4.66 9.30 -5.96
C GLU A 154 -5.73 8.65 -6.85
N ALA A 155 -5.37 8.15 -8.04
CA ALA A 155 -6.31 7.47 -8.92
C ALA A 155 -6.96 6.24 -8.24
N ILE A 156 -6.16 5.40 -7.59
CA ILE A 156 -6.67 4.25 -6.80
C ILE A 156 -7.55 4.72 -5.64
N TRP A 157 -7.12 5.78 -4.95
CA TRP A 157 -7.86 6.37 -3.82
C TRP A 157 -9.25 6.88 -4.23
N GLN A 158 -9.37 7.42 -5.45
CA GLN A 158 -10.64 7.85 -6.03
C GLN A 158 -11.50 6.67 -6.53
N GLU A 159 -10.90 5.67 -7.16
CA GLU A 159 -11.61 4.45 -7.61
C GLU A 159 -12.26 3.74 -6.42
N MET A 160 -11.56 3.65 -5.28
CA MET A 160 -12.05 3.01 -4.06
C MET A 160 -12.71 3.98 -3.06
N LYS A 161 -13.24 5.13 -3.51
CA LYS A 161 -13.80 6.18 -2.63
C LYS A 161 -14.90 5.68 -1.68
N HIS A 162 -15.74 4.74 -2.11
CA HIS A 162 -16.84 4.20 -1.30
C HIS A 162 -16.34 3.31 -0.15
N GLN A 163 -15.12 2.80 -0.26
CA GLN A 163 -14.47 1.96 0.75
C GLN A 163 -13.74 2.78 1.82
N ARG A 164 -13.89 4.11 1.82
CA ARG A 164 -13.24 5.04 2.74
C ARG A 164 -14.26 5.77 3.60
N MET A 165 -13.88 6.08 4.84
CA MET A 165 -14.70 6.86 5.78
C MET A 165 -15.08 8.25 5.26
N TYR A 166 -14.19 8.88 4.48
CA TYR A 166 -14.39 10.20 3.90
C TYR A 166 -14.29 10.14 2.37
N PRO A 167 -15.34 9.72 1.64
CA PRO A 167 -15.28 9.44 0.20
C PRO A 167 -14.86 10.64 -0.66
N LYS A 168 -15.20 11.86 -0.23
CA LYS A 168 -14.89 13.10 -0.98
C LYS A 168 -13.47 13.63 -0.74
N LYS A 169 -12.77 13.12 0.27
CA LYS A 169 -11.45 13.64 0.65
C LYS A 169 -10.36 13.06 -0.24
N MET A 170 -9.49 13.90 -0.79
CA MET A 170 -8.35 13.49 -1.61
C MET A 170 -7.26 12.82 -0.75
N LEU A 171 -6.38 12.04 -1.37
CA LEU A 171 -5.30 11.37 -0.64
C LEU A 171 -4.28 12.39 -0.11
N ILE A 172 -3.99 13.41 -0.91
CA ILE A 172 -3.06 14.49 -0.55
C ILE A 172 -3.46 15.24 0.74
N GLU A 173 -4.76 15.29 1.06
CA GLU A 173 -5.27 15.94 2.28
C GLU A 173 -5.27 15.01 3.51
N SER A 174 -4.92 13.73 3.30
CA SER A 174 -4.98 12.73 4.35
C SER A 174 -3.80 12.88 5.32
N LYS A 175 -4.04 12.51 6.59
CA LYS A 175 -2.97 12.49 7.59
C LYS A 175 -1.99 11.37 7.26
N TRP A 176 -0.71 11.67 7.41
CA TRP A 176 0.36 10.66 7.40
C TRP A 176 0.01 9.51 8.36
N PRO A 177 0.28 8.25 8.00
CA PRO A 177 0.04 7.13 8.90
C PRO A 177 0.86 7.27 10.18
N GLY A 178 0.20 7.45 11.31
CA GLY A 178 0.88 7.45 12.60
C GLY A 178 1.37 6.05 12.96
N THR A 179 2.55 5.95 13.55
CA THR A 179 2.94 4.78 14.36
C THR A 179 2.11 4.85 15.64
N GLY A 180 0.90 4.28 15.63
CA GLY A 180 -0.13 4.56 16.63
C GLY A 180 0.39 4.79 18.06
N ASN A 181 0.05 5.96 18.61
CA ASN A 181 -0.13 6.13 20.05
C ASN A 181 -1.48 5.51 20.42
#